data_AF-A0A9Q3FZY1-F1
#
_entry.id   AF-A0A9Q3FZY1-F1
#
_cell.length_a   1.000
_cell.length_b   1.000
_cell.length_c   1.000
_cell.angle_alpha   90.00
_cell.angle_beta   90.00
_cell.angle_gamma   90.00
#
_symmetry.space_group_name_H-M   'P 1'
#
loop_
_entity.id
_entity.type
_entity.pdbx_description
1 polymer ?
#
loop_
_entity_poly.entity_id
_entity_poly.type
_entity_poly.pdbx_seq_one_letter_code
_entity_poly.pdbx_strand_id
1 'polypeptide(L)'
;MSTHDPLEELLNEFREGESSTNLTSKIRGHDIELYLDVERPYPLILRRPPCPESLETRNEIEKHINKLLDMDVIRKIVHNEIVEIIIPVLITWNDGKYRLCGDFSTLNNYKKADRYPIPRIPHAIDKLCEP
;
A
#
# COMPACT_ATOMS: atom_id res chain seq x y z
N MET A 1 39.53 24.66 9.27
CA MET A 1 38.50 25.28 8.42
C MET A 1 37.76 24.14 7.75
N SER A 2 36.62 23.75 8.32
CA SER A 2 35.83 22.60 7.84
C SER A 2 35.09 23.05 6.57
N THR A 3 35.39 22.37 5.46
CA THR A 3 34.68 22.51 4.20
C THR A 3 33.34 21.83 4.35
N HIS A 4 32.26 22.60 4.58
CA HIS A 4 30.91 22.04 4.52
C HIS A 4 30.62 21.63 3.07
N ASP A 5 30.32 20.34 2.87
CA ASP A 5 29.92 19.80 1.57
C ASP A 5 28.49 20.27 1.28
N PRO A 6 28.25 21.06 0.21
CA PRO A 6 26.92 21.58 -0.11
C PRO A 6 25.86 20.48 -0.33
N LEU A 7 26.28 19.24 -0.63
CA LEU A 7 25.35 18.10 -0.69
C LEU A 7 24.85 17.67 0.69
N GLU A 8 25.69 17.71 1.72
CA GLU A 8 25.26 17.39 3.09
C GLU A 8 24.33 18.46 3.67
N GLU A 9 24.51 19.72 3.27
CA GLU A 9 23.62 20.81 3.67
C GLU A 9 22.22 20.63 3.06
N LEU A 10 22.14 20.28 1.77
CA LEU A 10 20.88 20.00 1.09
C LEU A 10 20.17 18.75 1.65
N LEU A 11 20.92 17.67 1.93
CA LEU A 11 20.37 16.45 2.54
C LEU A 11 19.84 16.71 3.96
N ASN A 12 20.50 17.58 4.73
CA ASN A 12 20.01 17.99 6.04
C ASN A 12 18.79 18.91 5.95
N GLU A 13 18.74 19.79 4.94
CA GLU A 13 17.59 20.67 4.68
C GLU A 13 16.33 19.88 4.32
N PHE A 14 16.45 18.86 3.45
CA PHE A 14 15.31 18.04 3.00
C PHE A 14 15.19 16.70 3.73
N ARG A 15 15.80 16.56 4.91
CA ARG A 15 15.84 15.31 5.68
C ARG A 15 14.46 14.72 6.01
N GLU A 16 13.43 15.56 6.08
CA GLU A 16 12.03 15.16 6.31
C GLU A 16 11.28 14.75 5.03
N GLY A 17 11.74 15.20 3.85
CA GLY A 17 11.14 14.89 2.55
C GLY A 17 11.75 13.66 1.87
N GLU A 18 12.91 13.19 2.34
CA GLU A 18 13.52 11.99 1.81
C GLU A 18 12.95 10.71 2.43
N SER A 19 12.45 9.83 1.55
CA SER A 19 12.04 8.46 1.89
C SER A 19 13.21 7.55 2.32
N SER A 20 14.43 8.08 2.45
CA SER A 20 15.63 7.35 2.87
C SER A 20 15.57 6.92 4.34
N THR A 21 14.74 7.60 5.14
CA THR A 21 14.43 7.20 6.52
C THR A 21 13.24 6.23 6.51
N ASN A 22 13.30 5.17 7.32
CA ASN A 22 12.26 4.13 7.43
C ASN A 22 10.93 4.63 8.02
N LEU A 23 10.62 5.92 7.92
CA LEU A 23 9.44 6.54 8.48
C LEU A 23 8.31 6.53 7.44
N THR A 24 7.30 5.69 7.66
CA THR A 24 6.04 5.80 6.93
C THR A 24 5.46 7.19 7.18
N SER A 25 5.29 7.99 6.12
CA SER A 25 4.62 9.29 6.23
C SER A 25 3.13 9.07 6.48
N LYS A 26 2.66 9.40 7.68
CA LYS A 26 1.24 9.29 8.06
C LYS A 26 0.54 10.63 7.80
N ILE A 27 -0.12 10.74 6.64
CA ILE A 27 -0.95 11.90 6.32
C ILE A 27 -2.23 11.83 7.16
N ARG A 28 -2.51 12.87 7.95
CA ARG A 28 -3.71 12.93 8.81
C ARG A 28 -4.88 13.56 8.06
N GLY A 29 -6.11 13.12 8.35
CA GLY A 29 -7.34 13.73 7.85
C GLY A 29 -7.70 13.40 6.40
N HIS A 30 -7.04 12.41 5.80
CA HIS A 30 -7.27 11.96 4.41
C HIS A 30 -7.69 10.50 4.38
N ASP A 31 -8.59 10.11 5.30
CA ASP A 31 -9.17 8.78 5.31
C ASP A 31 -10.11 8.60 4.10
N ILE A 32 -10.05 7.43 3.47
CA ILE A 32 -10.80 7.13 2.24
C ILE A 32 -11.93 6.14 2.57
N GLU A 33 -13.16 6.51 2.22
CA GLU A 33 -14.29 5.59 2.24
C GLU A 33 -14.38 4.81 0.92
N LEU A 34 -14.43 3.48 1.02
CA LEU A 34 -14.59 2.60 -0.13
C LEU A 34 -16.04 2.12 -0.24
N TYR A 35 -16.66 2.34 -1.40
CA TYR A 35 -18.02 1.88 -1.69
C TYR A 35 -18.00 0.63 -2.56
N LEU A 36 -18.86 -0.33 -2.21
CA LEU A 36 -19.08 -1.54 -3.00
C LEU A 36 -20.44 -1.45 -3.72
N ASP A 37 -20.53 -2.00 -4.91
CA ASP A 37 -21.74 -2.09 -5.73
C ASP A 37 -22.66 -3.25 -5.29
N VAL A 38 -22.30 -3.96 -4.22
CA VAL A 38 -23.05 -5.09 -3.64
C VAL A 38 -23.40 -4.81 -2.20
N GLU A 39 -24.64 -5.11 -1.82
CA GLU A 39 -25.11 -4.99 -0.44
C GLU A 39 -24.79 -6.22 0.40
N ARG A 40 -24.91 -6.09 1.73
CA ARG A 40 -24.73 -7.21 2.64
C ARG A 40 -25.97 -8.14 2.59
N PRO A 41 -25.78 -9.47 2.72
CA PRO A 41 -24.52 -10.17 2.95
C PRO A 41 -23.64 -10.25 1.69
N TYR A 42 -22.35 -10.03 1.86
CA TYR A 42 -21.41 -10.09 0.74
C TYR A 42 -21.27 -11.52 0.17
N PRO A 43 -21.05 -11.66 -1.15
CA PRO A 43 -20.92 -12.95 -1.80
C PRO A 43 -19.69 -13.71 -1.27
N LEU A 44 -19.83 -15.03 -1.11
CA LEU A 44 -18.79 -15.91 -0.55
C LEU A 44 -17.45 -15.83 -1.28
N ILE A 45 -17.46 -15.45 -2.56
CA ILE A 45 -16.23 -15.27 -3.36
C ILE A 45 -15.32 -14.19 -2.78
N LEU A 46 -15.85 -13.25 -1.98
CA LEU A 46 -15.06 -12.24 -1.27
C LEU A 46 -14.42 -12.77 0.02
N ARG A 47 -14.69 -14.01 0.43
CA ARG A 47 -14.06 -14.69 1.57
C ARG A 47 -13.11 -15.77 1.09
N ARG A 48 -12.08 -15.36 0.35
CA ARG A 48 -11.14 -16.33 -0.23
C ARG A 48 -10.25 -16.94 0.86
N PRO A 49 -10.01 -18.25 0.83
CA PRO A 49 -9.05 -18.87 1.72
C PRO A 49 -7.62 -18.43 1.36
N PRO A 50 -6.67 -18.46 2.31
CA PRO A 50 -5.26 -18.29 2.02
C PRO A 50 -4.79 -19.33 1.00
N CYS A 51 -3.87 -18.93 0.12
CA CYS A 51 -3.25 -19.85 -0.82
C CYS A 51 -2.34 -20.85 -0.05
N PRO A 52 -2.25 -22.12 -0.50
CA PRO A 52 -1.28 -23.05 0.05
C PRO A 52 0.15 -22.59 -0.28
N GLU A 53 1.00 -22.45 0.74
CA GLU A 53 2.34 -21.89 0.59
C GLU A 53 3.43 -22.83 1.11
N SER A 54 4.59 -22.79 0.45
CA SER A 54 5.80 -23.50 0.90
C SER A 54 6.30 -22.95 2.24
N LEU A 55 7.17 -23.69 2.94
CA LEU A 55 7.76 -23.20 4.19
C LEU A 55 8.58 -21.93 3.98
N GLU A 56 9.36 -21.87 2.90
CA GLU A 56 10.17 -20.70 2.55
C GLU A 56 9.27 -19.49 2.30
N THR A 57 8.20 -19.69 1.54
CA THR A 57 7.26 -18.61 1.23
C THR A 57 6.57 -18.08 2.49
N ARG A 58 6.16 -18.97 3.40
CA ARG A 58 5.54 -18.58 4.67
C ARG A 58 6.46 -17.72 5.54
N ASN A 59 7.75 -18.07 5.60
CA ASN A 59 8.72 -17.29 6.37
C ASN A 59 8.90 -15.87 5.79
N GLU A 60 8.94 -15.74 4.46
CA GLU A 60 8.99 -14.42 3.82
C GLU A 60 7.69 -13.63 3.99
N ILE A 61 6.53 -14.29 3.95
CA ILE A 61 5.24 -13.65 4.27
C ILE A 61 5.28 -13.08 5.68
N GLU A 62 5.67 -13.88 6.67
CA GLU A 62 5.70 -13.48 8.08
C GLU A 62 6.66 -12.29 8.31
N LYS A 63 7.84 -12.33 7.68
CA LYS A 63 8.80 -11.22 7.72
C LYS A 63 8.21 -9.92 7.18
N HIS A 64 7.49 -9.96 6.06
CA HIS A 64 6.84 -8.77 5.49
C HIS A 64 5.66 -8.30 6.36
N ILE A 65 4.85 -9.22 6.88
CA ILE A 65 3.74 -8.90 7.80
C ILE A 65 4.26 -8.20 9.05
N ASN A 66 5.33 -8.72 9.68
CA ASN A 66 5.92 -8.11 10.87
C ASN A 66 6.44 -6.70 10.57
N LYS A 67 7.10 -6.50 9.42
CA LYS A 67 7.50 -5.15 8.99
C LYS A 67 6.31 -4.19 8.85
N LEU A 68 5.20 -4.64 8.26
CA LEU A 68 4.00 -3.82 8.10
C LEU A 68 3.30 -3.53 9.43
N LEU A 69 3.36 -4.45 10.39
CA LEU A 69 2.89 -4.24 11.76
C LEU A 69 3.75 -3.19 12.48
N ASP A 70 5.07 -3.28 12.38
CA ASP A 70 6.01 -2.31 12.96
C ASP A 70 5.82 -0.90 12.36
N MET A 71 5.44 -0.83 11.09
CA MET A 71 5.14 0.41 10.37
C MET A 71 3.73 0.98 10.64
N ASP A 72 2.89 0.32 11.45
CA ASP A 72 1.49 0.70 11.72
C ASP A 72 0.63 0.81 10.44
N VAL A 73 0.97 0.03 9.39
CA VAL A 73 0.23 0.00 8.11
C VAL A 73 -0.92 -1.01 8.18
N ILE A 74 -0.73 -2.12 8.88
CA ILE A 74 -1.74 -3.15 9.11
C ILE A 74 -1.91 -3.39 10.61
N ARG A 75 -3.05 -3.95 11.01
CA ARG A 75 -3.32 -4.34 12.40
C ARG A 75 -3.84 -5.77 12.50
N LYS A 76 -3.65 -6.36 13.69
CA LYS A 76 -4.34 -7.61 14.04
C LYS A 76 -5.82 -7.34 14.32
N ILE A 77 -6.66 -8.26 13.87
CA ILE A 77 -8.11 -8.23 14.10
C ILE A 77 -8.41 -8.90 15.45
N VAL A 78 -9.34 -8.34 16.23
CA VAL A 78 -9.75 -8.92 17.52
C VAL A 78 -10.82 -9.99 17.32
N HIS A 79 -10.87 -11.00 18.19
CA HIS A 79 -11.76 -12.16 18.07
C HIS A 79 -13.26 -11.82 17.90
N ASN A 80 -13.70 -10.65 18.38
CA ASN A 80 -15.10 -10.23 18.33
C ASN A 80 -15.47 -9.42 17.07
N GLU A 81 -14.52 -9.17 16.18
CA GLU A 81 -14.71 -8.39 14.96
C GLU A 81 -15.08 -9.31 13.79
N ILE A 82 -16.20 -9.01 13.14
CA ILE A 82 -16.69 -9.81 12.00
C ILE A 82 -15.94 -9.40 10.74
N VAL A 83 -15.20 -10.34 10.15
CA VAL A 83 -14.51 -10.14 8.88
C VAL A 83 -15.34 -10.75 7.76
N GLU A 84 -15.92 -9.88 6.93
CA GLU A 84 -16.77 -10.34 5.82
C GLU A 84 -16.03 -10.45 4.49
N ILE A 85 -14.88 -9.80 4.36
CA ILE A 85 -14.03 -9.76 3.15
C ILE A 85 -12.63 -10.23 3.54
N ILE A 86 -12.11 -11.22 2.82
CA ILE A 86 -10.78 -11.80 3.02
C ILE A 86 -10.08 -11.82 1.67
N ILE A 87 -8.91 -11.17 1.63
CA ILE A 87 -8.10 -11.04 0.43
C ILE A 87 -6.88 -11.95 0.61
N PRO A 88 -6.65 -12.91 -0.30
CA PRO A 88 -5.50 -13.78 -0.19
C PRO A 88 -4.24 -12.99 -0.53
N VAL A 89 -3.17 -13.32 0.16
CA VAL A 89 -1.85 -12.74 -0.05
C VAL A 89 -0.97 -13.80 -0.71
N LEU A 90 -0.19 -13.35 -1.68
CA LEU A 90 0.73 -14.13 -2.47
C LEU A 90 2.12 -13.54 -2.32
N ILE A 91 3.15 -14.37 -2.51
CA ILE A 91 4.51 -13.89 -2.70
C ILE A 91 4.87 -14.01 -4.16
N THR A 92 5.38 -12.92 -4.72
CA THR A 92 5.98 -12.93 -6.06
C THR A 92 7.48 -12.70 -5.96
N TRP A 93 8.24 -13.38 -6.81
CA TRP A 93 9.66 -13.12 -6.97
C TRP A 93 9.86 -12.13 -8.11
N ASN A 94 10.44 -10.96 -7.81
CA ASN A 94 10.78 -9.97 -8.83
C ASN A 94 12.04 -9.18 -8.44
N ASP A 95 12.91 -8.91 -9.40
CA ASP A 95 14.18 -8.18 -9.22
C ASP A 95 15.09 -8.77 -8.12
N GLY A 96 15.15 -10.10 -8.02
CA GLY A 96 15.99 -10.78 -7.03
C GLY A 96 15.47 -10.73 -5.59
N LYS A 97 14.20 -10.33 -5.39
CA LYS A 97 13.58 -10.21 -4.06
C LYS A 97 12.16 -10.75 -4.06
N TYR A 98 11.74 -11.29 -2.92
CA TYR A 98 10.34 -11.62 -2.65
C TYR A 98 9.54 -10.35 -2.37
N ARG A 99 8.32 -10.27 -2.89
CA ARG A 99 7.37 -9.18 -2.66
C ARG A 99 6.02 -9.75 -2.22
N LEU A 100 5.46 -9.16 -1.17
CA LEU A 100 4.12 -9.47 -0.66
C LEU A 100 3.07 -8.75 -1.52
N CYS A 101 2.14 -9.51 -2.11
CA CYS A 101 1.12 -9.01 -3.03
C CYS A 101 -0.28 -9.50 -2.62
N GLY A 102 -1.23 -8.59 -2.38
CA GLY A 102 -2.64 -8.95 -2.18
C GLY A 102 -3.38 -9.12 -3.51
N ASP A 103 -4.17 -10.19 -3.67
CA ASP A 103 -5.03 -10.37 -4.86
C ASP A 103 -6.39 -9.68 -4.68
N PHE A 104 -6.46 -8.43 -5.10
CA PHE A 104 -7.69 -7.63 -5.09
C PHE A 104 -8.58 -7.85 -6.32
N SER A 105 -8.24 -8.78 -7.23
CA SER A 105 -8.97 -8.95 -8.51
C SER A 105 -10.47 -9.16 -8.32
N THR A 106 -10.85 -9.97 -7.32
CA THR A 106 -12.26 -10.23 -7.03
C THR A 106 -12.94 -9.02 -6.42
N LEU A 107 -12.32 -8.38 -5.42
CA LEU A 107 -12.86 -7.17 -4.78
C LEU A 107 -13.04 -6.05 -5.81
N ASN A 108 -12.11 -5.94 -6.75
CA ASN A 108 -12.12 -4.93 -7.80
C ASN A 108 -13.32 -5.02 -8.75
N ASN A 109 -14.00 -6.17 -8.83
CA ASN A 109 -15.21 -6.31 -9.64
C ASN A 109 -16.47 -5.81 -8.91
N TYR A 110 -16.39 -5.66 -7.58
CA TYR A 110 -17.50 -5.18 -6.75
C TYR A 110 -17.28 -3.76 -6.25
N LYS A 111 -16.15 -3.12 -6.55
CA LYS A 111 -15.88 -1.74 -6.12
C LYS A 111 -16.58 -0.75 -7.04
N LYS A 112 -17.21 0.25 -6.43
CA LYS A 112 -17.69 1.42 -7.17
C LYS A 112 -16.49 2.22 -7.66
N ALA A 113 -16.40 2.46 -8.96
CA ALA A 113 -15.29 3.21 -9.54
C ALA A 113 -15.33 4.68 -9.10
N ASP A 114 -14.34 5.11 -8.33
CA ASP A 114 -14.07 6.53 -8.09
C ASP A 114 -13.35 7.11 -9.31
N ARG A 115 -14.03 8.03 -10.02
CA ARG A 115 -13.50 8.67 -11.22
C ARG A 115 -12.86 10.01 -10.88
N TYR A 116 -11.85 9.98 -10.01
CA TYR A 116 -10.99 11.15 -9.83
C TYR A 116 -10.07 11.29 -11.05
N PRO A 117 -10.14 12.39 -11.81
CA PRO A 117 -9.39 12.53 -13.04
C PRO A 117 -7.90 12.75 -12.73
N ILE A 118 -7.09 11.71 -12.94
CA ILE A 118 -5.64 11.85 -12.95
C ILE A 118 -5.26 12.44 -14.32
N PRO A 119 -4.69 13.67 -14.37
CA PRO A 119 -4.34 14.28 -15.64
C PRO A 119 -3.26 13.45 -16.34
N ARG A 120 -3.37 13.34 -17.66
CA ARG A 120 -2.28 12.74 -18.46
C ARG A 120 -1.07 13.66 -18.44
N ILE A 121 0.12 13.09 -18.55
CA ILE A 121 1.39 13.84 -18.53
C ILE A 121 1.37 15.06 -19.47
N PRO A 122 0.92 14.97 -20.75
CA PRO A 122 0.87 16.16 -21.62
C PRO A 122 -0.03 17.27 -21.08
N HIS A 123 -1.22 16.92 -20.58
CA HIS A 123 -2.17 17.87 -20.02
C HIS A 123 -1.60 18.57 -18.77
N ALA A 124 -0.86 17.83 -17.94
CA ALA A 124 -0.21 18.41 -16.77
C ALA A 124 0.92 19.39 -17.16
N ILE A 125 1.66 19.10 -18.24
CA ILE A 125 2.71 19.99 -18.76
C ILE A 125 2.11 21.25 -19.40
N ASP A 126 1.04 21.11 -20.18
CA ASP A 126 0.36 22.24 -20.81
C ASP A 126 -0.08 23.29 -19.76
N LYS A 127 -0.55 22.81 -18.59
CA LYS A 127 -0.93 23.65 -17.45
C LYS A 127 0.23 24.41 -16.80
N LEU A 128 1.45 23.92 -16.90
CA LEU A 128 2.65 24.61 -16.39
C LEU A 128 3.18 25.65 -17.37
N CYS A 129 2.81 25.54 -18.65
CA CYS A 129 3.20 26.46 -19.71
C CYS A 129 2.18 27.59 -19.95
N GLU A 130 1.03 27.57 -19.26
CA GLU A 130 0.08 28.68 -19.27
C GLU A 130 0.72 29.91 -18.55
N PRO A 131 0.75 31.10 -19.17
CA PRO A 131 1.40 32.30 -18.62
C PRO A 131 0.68 32.94 -17.43
#